data_AF-A0A922D7I2-F1
#
_entry.id   AF-A0A922D7I2-F1
#
_cell.length_a   1.000
_cell.length_b   1.000
_cell.length_c   1.000
_cell.angle_alpha   90.00
_cell.angle_beta   90.00
_cell.angle_gamma   90.00
#
_symmetry.space_group_name_H-M   'P 1'
#
loop_
_entity.id
_entity.type
_entity.pdbx_description
1 polymer ?
#
loop_
_entity_poly.entity_id
_entity_poly.type
_entity_poly.pdbx_seq_one_letter_code
_entity_poly.pdbx_strand_id
1 'polypeptide(L)'
;MGEGEEHAFDRQEERETSYGSPGEREIDDCTPGTSHVVPSSKGDDMIEEPKSGMEFNSFEDLFSYYKQYAKKCGFGVMTQRSERSEDQSVRYVTIGCARGGKARIKTSNVANPRPTGKTDCKARINALRVDGKMQLTTVNNSHNHVISPQKSRFYRCNREVSETVKRVLDTNDLAGIRLNKSYGSLVVGAGGFENLPFLEKDCRNYIEKARHLRLGAGGAGALRDYGW
;
A
#
# COMPACT_ATOMS: atom_id res chain seq x y z
N MET A 1 64.72 15.13 -1.13
CA MET A 1 66.14 14.73 -0.99
C MET A 1 66.29 14.19 0.42
N GLY A 2 66.85 12.98 0.57
CA GLY A 2 67.04 12.25 1.83
C GLY A 2 65.83 11.36 2.18
N GLU A 3 65.83 10.06 1.85
CA GLU A 3 66.35 8.93 2.68
C GLU A 3 65.39 8.67 3.88
N GLY A 4 64.67 7.55 4.04
CA GLY A 4 64.99 6.15 3.76
C GLY A 4 65.34 5.49 5.08
N GLU A 5 64.43 4.71 5.68
CA GLU A 5 64.78 3.51 6.47
C GLU A 5 63.54 2.68 6.84
N GLU A 6 63.70 1.39 6.57
CA GLU A 6 62.89 0.22 6.80
C GLU A 6 63.28 -0.45 8.13
N HIS A 7 62.35 -1.19 8.78
CA HIS A 7 62.60 -2.45 9.52
C HIS A 7 61.27 -2.98 10.10
N ALA A 8 60.74 -4.08 9.55
CA ALA A 8 60.78 -5.47 10.06
C ALA A 8 59.71 -5.76 11.16
N PHE A 9 58.61 -6.47 10.87
CA PHE A 9 58.38 -7.94 10.78
C PHE A 9 58.43 -8.71 12.12
N ASP A 10 57.25 -9.09 12.62
CA ASP A 10 56.91 -10.38 13.29
C ASP A 10 55.37 -10.39 13.47
N ARG A 11 54.54 -11.26 12.88
CA ARG A 11 54.40 -12.74 12.89
C ARG A 11 54.04 -13.31 14.28
N GLN A 12 52.76 -13.61 14.48
CA GLN A 12 52.23 -14.87 15.06
C GLN A 12 50.67 -14.85 15.05
N GLU A 13 50.08 -15.76 14.27
CA GLU A 13 49.35 -16.99 14.69
C GLU A 13 47.90 -16.70 15.17
N GLU A 14 46.89 -16.95 14.34
CA GLU A 14 46.24 -18.26 14.13
C GLU A 14 45.64 -18.86 15.41
N ARG A 15 44.32 -18.76 15.55
CA ARG A 15 43.55 -19.75 16.29
C ARG A 15 42.17 -19.93 15.65
N GLU A 16 42.11 -20.93 14.78
CA GLU A 16 40.91 -21.62 14.39
C GLU A 16 40.30 -22.31 15.60
N THR A 17 38.98 -22.23 15.76
CA THR A 17 38.23 -23.19 16.57
C THR A 17 37.08 -23.75 15.74
N SER A 18 37.39 -24.91 15.14
CA SER A 18 36.47 -25.89 14.60
C SER A 18 35.57 -26.46 15.71
N TYR A 19 34.27 -26.56 15.47
CA TYR A 19 33.41 -27.52 16.16
C TYR A 19 32.71 -28.36 15.11
N GLY A 20 33.10 -29.64 15.04
CA GLY A 20 32.49 -30.65 14.18
C GLY A 20 31.22 -31.25 14.80
N SER A 21 30.32 -31.72 13.92
CA SER A 21 29.29 -32.72 14.22
C SER A 21 29.92 -34.07 14.60
N PRO A 22 29.21 -34.96 15.34
CA PRO A 22 28.45 -36.00 14.64
C PRO A 22 27.17 -36.47 15.37
N GLY A 23 26.25 -37.11 14.63
CA GLY A 23 25.29 -38.06 15.22
C GLY A 23 23.89 -38.04 14.61
N GLU A 24 23.74 -38.76 13.50
CA GLU A 24 22.47 -39.14 12.86
C GLU A 24 21.61 -40.01 13.80
N ARG A 25 20.31 -39.72 13.87
CA ARG A 25 19.26 -40.73 14.08
C ARG A 25 18.00 -40.30 13.33
N GLU A 26 17.71 -41.02 12.26
CA GLU A 26 16.47 -41.01 11.50
C GLU A 26 15.35 -41.63 12.34
N ILE A 27 14.17 -41.00 12.38
CA ILE A 27 12.86 -41.69 12.36
C ILE A 27 11.90 -40.84 11.50
N ASP A 28 11.25 -41.56 10.60
CA ASP A 28 10.41 -41.19 9.47
C ASP A 28 9.00 -40.71 9.87
N ASP A 29 8.42 -39.90 8.98
CA ASP A 29 7.05 -39.99 8.45
C ASP A 29 6.04 -38.82 8.63
N CYS A 30 5.43 -38.52 7.47
CA CYS A 30 4.10 -37.97 7.19
C CYS A 30 3.84 -36.46 7.30
N THR A 31 4.10 -35.73 6.21
CA THR A 31 3.09 -35.35 5.18
C THR A 31 3.46 -33.99 4.55
N PRO A 32 3.55 -33.86 3.20
CA PRO A 32 3.79 -32.58 2.55
C PRO A 32 2.52 -31.74 2.55
N GLY A 33 2.44 -30.78 3.48
CA GLY A 33 1.50 -29.66 3.40
C GLY A 33 1.82 -28.84 2.16
N THR A 34 0.97 -29.00 1.15
CA THR A 34 1.01 -28.29 -0.12
C THR A 34 1.21 -26.79 0.09
N SER A 35 2.42 -26.31 -0.20
CA SER A 35 2.64 -24.90 -0.46
C SER A 35 1.89 -24.57 -1.75
N HIS A 36 0.64 -24.15 -1.63
CA HIS A 36 -0.03 -23.40 -2.67
C HIS A 36 0.66 -22.03 -2.79
N VAL A 37 1.84 -22.05 -3.41
CA VAL A 37 2.32 -20.91 -4.20
C VAL A 37 1.29 -20.73 -5.29
N VAL A 38 0.33 -19.83 -5.05
CA VAL A 38 -0.51 -19.31 -6.12
C VAL A 38 0.47 -18.77 -7.16
N PRO A 39 0.48 -19.31 -8.39
CA PRO A 39 1.31 -18.74 -9.43
C PRO A 39 0.83 -17.31 -9.60
N SER A 40 1.67 -16.35 -9.20
CA SER A 40 1.50 -14.98 -9.62
C SER A 40 1.79 -15.02 -11.11
N SER A 41 0.75 -15.27 -11.90
CA SER A 41 0.78 -15.17 -13.35
C SER A 41 1.10 -13.72 -13.65
N LYS A 42 2.39 -13.40 -13.72
CA LYS A 42 2.92 -12.20 -14.36
C LYS A 42 2.76 -12.39 -15.86
N GLY A 43 1.50 -12.48 -16.31
CA GLY A 43 1.16 -11.95 -17.61
C GLY A 43 1.32 -10.45 -17.47
N ASP A 44 2.15 -9.83 -18.31
CA ASP A 44 2.00 -8.40 -18.58
C ASP A 44 0.69 -8.25 -19.35
N ASP A 45 -0.44 -8.40 -18.63
CA ASP A 45 -1.76 -8.17 -19.18
C ASP A 45 -1.75 -6.70 -19.61
N MET A 46 -1.75 -6.52 -20.93
CA MET A 46 -1.86 -5.22 -21.55
C MET A 46 -3.26 -4.70 -21.25
N ILE A 47 -3.40 -4.01 -20.12
CA ILE A 47 -4.64 -3.33 -19.76
C ILE A 47 -4.93 -2.30 -20.85
N GLU A 48 -5.99 -2.53 -21.62
CA GLU A 48 -6.41 -1.64 -22.70
C GLU A 48 -6.72 -0.23 -22.17
N GLU A 49 -6.34 0.80 -22.92
CA GLU A 49 -6.65 2.19 -22.60
C GLU A 49 -8.18 2.42 -22.63
N PRO A 50 -8.76 3.16 -21.66
CA PRO A 50 -10.20 3.38 -21.59
C PRO A 50 -10.70 4.12 -22.82
N LYS A 51 -11.81 3.62 -23.39
CA LYS A 51 -12.48 4.21 -24.56
C LYS A 51 -13.97 4.35 -24.27
N SER A 52 -14.58 5.39 -24.82
CA SER A 52 -16.04 5.50 -24.80
C SER A 52 -16.66 4.27 -25.49
N GLY A 53 -17.74 3.77 -24.91
CA GLY A 53 -18.43 2.56 -25.38
C GLY A 53 -17.99 1.26 -24.69
N MET A 54 -16.90 1.24 -23.92
CA MET A 54 -16.55 0.05 -23.12
C MET A 54 -17.63 -0.26 -22.09
N GLU A 55 -17.94 -1.54 -21.91
CA GLU A 55 -19.00 -2.03 -21.02
C GLU A 55 -18.45 -2.92 -19.92
N PHE A 56 -19.06 -2.83 -18.74
CA PHE A 56 -18.72 -3.62 -17.56
C PHE A 56 -20.01 -4.15 -16.92
N ASN A 57 -19.96 -5.35 -16.35
CA ASN A 57 -21.15 -5.98 -15.76
C ASN A 57 -21.61 -5.27 -14.47
N SER A 58 -20.68 -4.62 -13.77
CA SER A 58 -20.94 -3.94 -12.50
C SER A 58 -20.11 -2.67 -12.34
N PHE A 59 -20.45 -1.88 -11.33
CA PHE A 59 -19.63 -0.74 -10.91
C PHE A 59 -18.27 -1.20 -10.39
N GLU A 60 -18.24 -2.32 -9.66
CA GLU A 60 -17.05 -2.92 -9.08
C GLU A 60 -16.05 -3.35 -10.16
N ASP A 61 -16.53 -3.95 -11.25
CA ASP A 61 -15.70 -4.35 -12.40
C ASP A 61 -15.10 -3.13 -13.09
N LEU A 62 -15.93 -2.12 -13.38
CA LEU A 62 -15.50 -0.85 -13.95
C LEU A 62 -14.44 -0.17 -13.08
N PHE A 63 -14.71 -0.07 -11.77
CA PHE A 63 -13.81 0.58 -10.83
C PHE A 63 -12.48 -0.18 -10.73
N SER A 64 -12.53 -1.51 -10.71
CA SER A 64 -11.35 -2.37 -10.67
C SER A 64 -10.49 -2.21 -11.93
N TYR A 65 -11.11 -2.25 -13.11
CA TYR A 65 -10.45 -1.99 -14.39
C TYR A 65 -9.74 -0.63 -14.39
N TYR A 66 -10.46 0.45 -14.11
CA TYR A 66 -9.88 1.79 -14.20
C TYR A 66 -8.83 2.04 -13.12
N LYS A 67 -8.98 1.44 -11.93
CA LYS A 67 -7.97 1.46 -10.88
C LYS A 67 -6.68 0.75 -11.32
N GLN A 68 -6.78 -0.39 -11.97
CA GLN A 68 -5.60 -1.12 -12.47
C GLN A 68 -4.92 -0.36 -13.61
N TYR A 69 -5.69 0.15 -14.58
CA TYR A 69 -5.20 1.04 -15.63
C TYR A 69 -4.43 2.24 -15.04
N ALA A 70 -5.07 2.96 -14.10
CA ALA A 70 -4.46 4.11 -13.45
C ALA A 70 -3.19 3.77 -12.68
N LYS A 71 -3.16 2.62 -12.00
CA LYS A 71 -1.96 2.14 -11.30
C LYS A 71 -0.82 1.85 -12.27
N LYS A 72 -1.10 1.21 -13.41
CA LYS A 72 -0.13 0.95 -14.49
C LYS A 72 0.40 2.25 -15.08
N CYS A 73 -0.46 3.24 -15.34
CA CYS A 73 -0.06 4.56 -15.85
C CYS A 73 0.65 5.45 -14.82
N GLY A 74 0.43 5.25 -13.53
CA GLY A 74 1.13 5.99 -12.48
C GLY A 74 0.33 7.07 -11.76
N PHE A 75 -1.00 6.97 -11.73
CA PHE A 75 -1.87 7.88 -10.99
C PHE A 75 -2.83 7.14 -10.06
N GLY A 76 -3.39 7.86 -9.08
CA GLY A 76 -4.43 7.35 -8.21
C GLY A 76 -5.81 7.76 -8.71
N VAL A 77 -6.82 6.96 -8.39
CA VAL A 77 -8.23 7.24 -8.74
C VAL A 77 -9.06 7.55 -7.50
N MET A 78 -10.14 8.28 -7.70
CA MET A 78 -11.19 8.50 -6.71
C MET A 78 -12.54 8.68 -7.41
N THR A 79 -13.62 8.24 -6.75
CA THR A 79 -14.98 8.60 -7.18
C THR A 79 -15.21 10.09 -6.91
N GLN A 80 -15.48 10.85 -7.97
CA GLN A 80 -15.73 12.30 -7.90
C GLN A 80 -17.21 12.62 -7.72
N ARG A 81 -18.07 11.85 -8.40
CA ARG A 81 -19.52 11.95 -8.34
C ARG A 81 -20.09 10.55 -8.53
N SER A 82 -21.18 10.26 -7.83
CA SER A 82 -21.99 9.06 -8.05
C SER A 82 -23.46 9.42 -7.87
N GLU A 83 -24.31 8.87 -8.71
CA GLU A 83 -25.76 8.97 -8.62
C GLU A 83 -26.31 7.55 -8.59
N ARG A 84 -27.29 7.32 -7.70
CA ARG A 84 -27.92 6.01 -7.52
C ARG A 84 -29.34 6.03 -8.05
N SER A 85 -29.79 4.90 -8.57
CA SER A 85 -31.19 4.63 -8.90
C SER A 85 -32.01 4.36 -7.63
N GLU A 86 -33.33 4.22 -7.79
CA GLU A 86 -34.26 3.91 -6.69
C GLU A 86 -33.94 2.58 -6.00
N ASP A 87 -33.44 1.60 -6.77
CA ASP A 87 -32.95 0.30 -6.28
C ASP A 87 -31.58 0.38 -5.56
N GLN A 88 -31.08 1.59 -5.30
CA GLN A 88 -29.75 1.90 -4.74
C GLN A 88 -28.55 1.48 -5.61
N SER A 89 -28.78 0.95 -6.81
CA SER A 89 -27.70 0.64 -7.74
C SER A 89 -27.06 1.91 -8.30
N VAL A 90 -25.77 1.83 -8.67
CA VAL A 90 -25.06 2.98 -9.28
C VAL A 90 -25.61 3.21 -10.68
N ARG A 91 -26.31 4.33 -10.88
CA ARG A 91 -26.84 4.74 -12.19
C ARG A 91 -25.78 5.48 -13.00
N TYR A 92 -25.06 6.39 -12.36
CA TYR A 92 -24.04 7.20 -13.00
C TYR A 92 -22.85 7.38 -12.07
N VAL A 93 -21.65 7.39 -12.63
CA VAL A 93 -20.44 7.63 -11.85
C VAL A 93 -19.39 8.39 -12.65
N THR A 94 -18.70 9.30 -11.98
CA THR A 94 -17.46 9.92 -12.46
C THR A 94 -16.31 9.40 -11.61
N ILE A 95 -15.37 8.69 -12.23
CA ILE A 95 -14.13 8.24 -11.58
C ILE A 95 -12.99 9.06 -12.17
N GLY A 96 -12.27 9.80 -11.33
CA GLY A 96 -11.25 10.73 -11.80
C GLY A 96 -9.92 10.60 -11.07
N CYS A 97 -8.93 11.33 -11.54
CA CYS A 97 -7.63 11.40 -10.90
C CYS A 97 -7.76 11.88 -9.45
N ALA A 98 -7.01 11.26 -8.53
CA ALA A 98 -6.95 11.63 -7.12
C ALA A 98 -6.45 13.07 -6.91
N ARG A 99 -5.67 13.61 -7.86
CA ARG A 99 -5.24 15.02 -7.90
C ARG A 99 -6.29 15.96 -8.52
N GLY A 100 -7.41 15.44 -9.02
CA GLY A 100 -8.48 16.22 -9.60
C GLY A 100 -9.29 17.02 -8.58
N GLY A 101 -9.87 18.13 -9.05
CA GLY A 101 -10.60 19.11 -8.25
C GLY A 101 -9.72 20.14 -7.55
N LYS A 102 -10.35 21.17 -6.98
CA LYS A 102 -9.67 22.24 -6.23
C LYS A 102 -9.49 21.85 -4.76
N ALA A 103 -8.41 22.35 -4.17
CA ALA A 103 -8.19 22.21 -2.74
C ALA A 103 -9.31 22.92 -1.96
N ARG A 104 -9.94 22.20 -1.02
CA ARG A 104 -10.85 22.80 -0.04
C ARG A 104 -10.03 23.11 1.19
N ILE A 105 -9.59 24.36 1.34
CA ILE A 105 -8.90 24.82 2.55
C ILE A 105 -9.96 24.90 3.64
N LYS A 106 -9.96 23.93 4.57
CA LYS A 106 -10.88 23.88 5.71
C LYS A 106 -10.24 24.38 7.01
N THR A 107 -9.01 24.90 6.96
CA THR A 107 -8.28 25.36 8.14
C THR A 107 -8.54 26.85 8.36
N SER A 108 -8.95 27.22 9.57
CA SER A 108 -8.99 28.61 10.05
C SER A 108 -7.57 29.21 10.15
N ASN A 109 -6.55 28.37 10.35
CA ASN A 109 -5.15 28.78 10.39
C ASN A 109 -4.58 29.00 8.98
N VAL A 110 -4.76 30.22 8.47
CA VAL A 110 -4.21 30.70 7.18
C VAL A 110 -2.68 30.65 7.17
N ALA A 111 -2.04 30.78 8.33
CA ALA A 111 -0.58 30.79 8.48
C ALA A 111 0.09 29.43 8.20
N ASN A 112 -0.63 28.31 8.30
CA ASN A 112 -0.06 27.00 8.04
C ASN A 112 -1.06 26.11 7.27
N PRO A 113 -1.30 26.41 5.98
CA PRO A 113 -2.26 25.68 5.17
C PRO A 113 -1.78 24.24 4.98
N ARG A 114 -2.68 23.28 5.20
CA ARG A 114 -2.35 21.87 4.98
C ARG A 114 -1.97 21.65 3.50
N PRO A 115 -0.78 21.09 3.19
CA PRO A 115 -0.39 20.80 1.82
C PRO A 115 -1.44 19.92 1.13
N THR A 116 -1.84 20.30 -0.06
CA THR A 116 -2.85 19.61 -0.86
C THR A 116 -2.23 19.00 -2.11
N GLY A 117 -2.53 17.73 -2.37
CA GLY A 117 -2.10 17.07 -3.61
C GLY A 117 -2.95 17.42 -4.83
N LYS A 118 -3.93 18.32 -4.69
CA LYS A 118 -4.91 18.69 -5.72
C LYS A 118 -4.31 19.67 -6.72
N THR A 119 -4.45 19.38 -8.01
CA THR A 119 -3.95 20.19 -9.13
C THR A 119 -5.07 20.62 -10.09
N ASP A 120 -6.34 20.42 -9.71
CA ASP A 120 -7.50 20.57 -10.60
C ASP A 120 -7.40 19.74 -11.89
N CYS A 121 -6.71 18.60 -11.82
CA CYS A 121 -6.57 17.64 -12.91
C CYS A 121 -7.94 17.21 -13.46
N LYS A 122 -8.08 17.21 -14.79
CA LYS A 122 -9.34 16.90 -15.50
C LYS A 122 -9.42 15.45 -16.00
N ALA A 123 -8.36 14.65 -15.82
CA ALA A 123 -8.37 13.24 -16.16
C ALA A 123 -9.49 12.50 -15.41
N ARG A 124 -10.43 11.91 -16.15
CA ARG A 124 -11.60 11.22 -15.62
C ARG A 124 -12.28 10.35 -16.66
N ILE A 125 -13.03 9.38 -16.17
CA ILE A 125 -14.04 8.64 -16.91
C ILE A 125 -15.42 8.92 -16.32
N ASN A 126 -16.43 8.93 -17.18
CA ASN A 126 -17.84 8.90 -16.81
C ASN A 126 -18.44 7.59 -17.28
N ALA A 127 -19.31 7.00 -16.47
CA ALA A 127 -20.06 5.82 -16.85
C ALA A 127 -21.53 5.97 -16.48
N LEU A 128 -22.41 5.43 -17.33
CA LEU A 128 -23.85 5.36 -17.14
C LEU A 128 -24.27 3.90 -17.16
N ARG A 129 -25.25 3.54 -16.34
CA ARG A 129 -25.87 2.22 -16.37
C ARG A 129 -26.90 2.15 -17.51
N VAL A 130 -26.67 1.26 -18.47
CA VAL A 130 -27.52 1.00 -19.63
C VAL A 130 -27.76 -0.51 -19.70
N ASP A 131 -29.02 -0.94 -19.75
CA ASP A 131 -29.42 -2.34 -19.83
C ASP A 131 -28.72 -3.25 -18.78
N GLY A 132 -28.61 -2.72 -17.55
CA GLY A 132 -28.02 -3.43 -16.42
C GLY A 132 -26.49 -3.33 -16.32
N LYS A 133 -25.79 -2.92 -17.39
CA LYS A 133 -24.32 -2.79 -17.46
C LYS A 133 -23.85 -1.35 -17.30
N MET A 134 -22.62 -1.16 -16.84
CA MET A 134 -21.95 0.13 -16.79
C MET A 134 -21.23 0.41 -18.11
N GLN A 135 -21.64 1.43 -18.84
CA GLN A 135 -21.03 1.84 -20.10
C GLN A 135 -20.24 3.15 -19.95
N LEU A 136 -18.99 3.19 -20.43
CA LEU A 136 -18.18 4.40 -20.48
C LEU A 136 -18.75 5.40 -21.49
N THR A 137 -19.15 6.59 -21.03
CA THR A 137 -19.72 7.63 -21.89
C THR A 137 -18.70 8.71 -22.24
N THR A 138 -17.82 9.05 -21.30
CA THR A 138 -16.79 10.08 -21.51
C THR A 138 -15.46 9.58 -20.98
N VAL A 139 -14.39 9.77 -21.74
CA VAL A 139 -13.03 9.51 -21.31
C VAL A 139 -12.18 10.76 -21.54
N ASN A 140 -11.43 11.17 -20.52
CA ASN A 140 -10.36 12.14 -20.62
C ASN A 140 -9.13 11.58 -19.89
N ASN A 141 -8.10 11.24 -20.65
CA ASN A 141 -6.84 10.69 -20.11
C ASN A 141 -5.73 11.75 -19.97
N SER A 142 -6.01 13.01 -20.29
CA SER A 142 -5.01 14.07 -20.23
C SER A 142 -4.78 14.56 -18.80
N HIS A 143 -3.52 14.54 -18.37
CA HIS A 143 -3.09 15.00 -17.06
C HIS A 143 -2.35 16.34 -17.15
N ASN A 144 -2.60 17.23 -16.19
CA ASN A 144 -1.88 18.49 -16.03
C ASN A 144 -0.70 18.39 -15.03
N HIS A 145 -0.28 17.16 -14.73
CA HIS A 145 0.80 16.87 -13.80
C HIS A 145 1.51 15.60 -14.23
N VAL A 146 2.75 15.44 -13.76
CA VAL A 146 3.53 14.22 -14.01
C VAL A 146 2.84 13.01 -13.37
N ILE A 147 2.73 11.93 -14.14
CA ILE A 147 2.33 10.59 -13.67
C ILE A 147 3.54 9.67 -13.76
N SER A 148 3.66 8.71 -12.85
CA SER A 148 4.80 7.79 -12.81
C SER A 148 4.37 6.46 -12.20
N PRO A 149 4.54 5.33 -12.92
CA PRO A 149 4.21 4.00 -12.42
C PRO A 149 4.90 3.67 -11.09
N GLN A 150 6.16 4.11 -10.91
CA GLN A 150 6.93 3.94 -9.69
C GLN A 150 6.33 4.71 -8.50
N LYS A 151 5.67 5.84 -8.76
CA LYS A 151 5.00 6.65 -7.74
C LYS A 151 3.56 6.19 -7.46
N SER A 152 3.02 5.25 -8.25
CA SER A 152 1.63 4.77 -8.10
C SER A 152 1.34 4.18 -6.71
N ARG A 153 2.33 3.53 -6.07
CA ARG A 153 2.19 2.92 -4.74
C ARG A 153 1.90 3.91 -3.62
N PHE A 154 2.21 5.19 -3.80
CA PHE A 154 2.01 6.20 -2.75
C PHE A 154 0.57 6.72 -2.70
N TYR A 155 -0.25 6.46 -3.74
CA TYR A 155 -1.65 6.86 -3.72
C TYR A 155 -2.46 5.97 -2.78
N ARG A 156 -3.26 6.57 -1.91
CA ARG A 156 -4.09 5.86 -0.92
C ARG A 156 -4.98 4.79 -1.54
N CYS A 157 -5.53 5.00 -2.73
CA CYS A 157 -6.36 3.99 -3.42
C CYS A 157 -5.60 2.71 -3.76
N ASN A 158 -4.27 2.79 -3.88
CA ASN A 158 -3.40 1.67 -4.24
C ASN A 158 -2.72 1.05 -3.02
N ARG A 159 -2.98 1.57 -1.81
CA ARG A 159 -2.36 1.08 -0.57
C ARG A 159 -3.32 0.23 0.23
N GLU A 160 -2.84 -0.92 0.66
CA GLU A 160 -3.64 -1.90 1.41
C GLU A 160 -2.76 -2.69 2.37
N VAL A 161 -3.13 -2.70 3.65
CA VAL A 161 -2.53 -3.60 4.65
C VAL A 161 -3.41 -4.85 4.69
N SER A 162 -2.91 -5.97 4.17
CA SER A 162 -3.67 -7.22 4.10
C SER A 162 -3.96 -7.79 5.48
N GLU A 163 -4.97 -8.67 5.57
CA GLU A 163 -5.35 -9.28 6.85
C GLU A 163 -4.23 -10.13 7.46
N THR A 164 -3.43 -10.80 6.63
CA THR A 164 -2.24 -11.52 7.11
C THR A 164 -1.20 -10.57 7.70
N VAL A 165 -0.95 -9.42 7.06
CA VAL A 165 -0.03 -8.42 7.61
C VAL A 165 -0.57 -7.83 8.91
N LYS A 166 -1.88 -7.52 8.97
CA LYS A 166 -2.54 -7.05 10.19
C LYS A 166 -2.35 -8.01 11.36
N ARG A 167 -2.57 -9.32 11.15
CA ARG A 167 -2.33 -10.35 12.18
C ARG A 167 -0.89 -10.34 12.68
N VAL A 168 0.10 -10.27 11.77
CA VAL A 168 1.52 -10.17 12.15
C VAL A 168 1.80 -8.91 12.97
N LEU A 169 1.25 -7.76 12.55
CA LEU A 169 1.40 -6.49 13.28
C LEU A 169 0.77 -6.58 14.68
N ASP A 170 -0.39 -7.21 14.81
CA ASP A 170 -1.08 -7.39 16.08
C ASP A 170 -0.30 -8.31 17.03
N THR A 171 0.19 -9.46 16.56
CA THR A 171 1.02 -10.35 17.37
C THR A 171 2.29 -9.66 17.85
N ASN A 172 2.98 -8.94 16.96
CA ASN A 172 4.20 -8.22 17.32
C ASN A 172 3.92 -7.08 18.30
N ASP A 173 2.81 -6.36 18.12
CA ASP A 173 2.38 -5.28 19.03
C ASP A 173 2.08 -5.82 20.44
N LEU A 174 1.37 -6.95 20.54
CA LEU A 174 1.09 -7.64 21.81
C LEU A 174 2.36 -8.17 22.48
N ALA A 175 3.35 -8.60 21.69
CA ALA A 175 4.67 -9.01 22.17
C ALA A 175 5.59 -7.81 22.53
N GLY A 176 5.10 -6.57 22.42
CA GLY A 176 5.88 -5.36 22.73
C GLY A 176 6.97 -5.03 21.69
N ILE A 177 6.95 -5.68 20.52
CA ILE A 177 7.91 -5.42 19.44
C ILE A 177 7.59 -4.06 18.83
N ARG A 178 8.60 -3.19 18.78
CA ARG A 178 8.46 -1.85 18.21
C ARG A 178 8.07 -1.90 16.72
N LEU A 179 7.16 -1.03 16.31
CA LEU A 179 6.64 -0.98 14.93
C LEU A 179 7.73 -0.89 13.87
N ASN A 180 8.81 -0.12 14.10
CA ASN A 180 9.90 0.01 13.13
C ASN A 180 10.59 -1.34 12.84
N LYS A 181 10.68 -2.23 13.85
CA LYS A 181 11.22 -3.58 13.69
C LYS A 181 10.24 -4.50 12.97
N SER A 182 8.95 -4.44 13.33
CA SER A 182 7.88 -5.18 12.64
C SER A 182 7.76 -4.77 11.17
N TYR A 183 7.83 -3.47 10.88
CA TYR A 183 7.83 -2.99 9.50
C TYR A 183 9.10 -3.43 8.76
N GLY A 184 10.26 -3.35 9.42
CA GLY A 184 11.53 -3.85 8.87
C GLY A 184 11.47 -5.33 8.48
N SER A 185 10.86 -6.20 9.30
CA SER A 185 10.72 -7.62 8.95
C SER A 185 9.78 -7.84 7.76
N LEU A 186 8.70 -7.05 7.65
CA LEU A 186 7.80 -7.08 6.49
C LEU A 186 8.52 -6.64 5.21
N VAL A 187 9.37 -5.61 5.30
CA VAL A 187 10.19 -5.13 4.16
C VAL A 187 11.15 -6.21 3.70
N VAL A 188 11.86 -6.85 4.64
CA VAL A 188 12.78 -7.97 4.32
C VAL A 188 12.02 -9.14 3.71
N GLY A 189 10.88 -9.53 4.28
CA GLY A 189 10.05 -10.63 3.76
C GLY A 189 9.48 -10.36 2.36
N ALA A 190 9.21 -9.09 2.03
CA ALA A 190 8.78 -8.68 0.69
C ALA A 190 9.95 -8.43 -0.29
N GLY A 191 11.20 -8.53 0.17
CA GLY A 191 12.39 -8.29 -0.65
C GLY A 191 12.58 -6.82 -1.05
N GLY A 192 12.10 -5.87 -0.25
CA GLY A 192 12.27 -4.43 -0.50
C GLY A 192 11.03 -3.59 -0.21
N PHE A 193 11.23 -2.28 -0.08
CA PHE A 193 10.14 -1.33 0.21
C PHE A 193 9.18 -1.18 -0.97
N GLU A 194 9.72 -1.27 -2.18
CA GLU A 194 9.03 -1.14 -3.46
C GLU A 194 8.00 -2.24 -3.70
N ASN A 195 8.18 -3.40 -3.06
CA ASN A 195 7.33 -4.59 -3.19
C ASN A 195 6.19 -4.61 -2.17
N LEU A 196 6.20 -3.72 -1.17
CA LEU A 196 5.11 -3.60 -0.22
C LEU A 196 3.94 -2.79 -0.81
N PRO A 197 2.69 -3.27 -0.70
CA PRO A 197 1.51 -2.53 -1.12
C PRO A 197 1.09 -1.45 -0.10
N PHE A 198 1.93 -1.09 0.86
CA PHE A 198 1.63 -0.11 1.91
C PHE A 198 2.92 0.54 2.45
N LEU A 199 2.76 1.65 3.16
CA LEU A 199 3.87 2.35 3.83
C LEU A 199 3.88 2.06 5.32
N GLU A 200 5.00 2.32 6.00
CA GLU A 200 5.12 2.22 7.46
C GLU A 200 4.01 3.02 8.17
N LYS A 201 3.66 4.19 7.63
CA LYS A 201 2.58 5.04 8.16
C LYS A 201 1.23 4.31 8.17
N ASP A 202 0.97 3.45 7.19
CA ASP A 202 -0.28 2.70 7.14
C ASP A 202 -0.33 1.62 8.23
N CYS A 203 0.80 0.95 8.53
CA CYS A 203 0.93 0.06 9.68
C CYS A 203 0.74 0.82 11.00
N ARG A 204 1.33 2.02 11.12
CA ARG A 204 1.19 2.87 12.31
C ARG A 204 -0.27 3.25 12.57
N ASN A 205 -0.96 3.75 11.54
CA ASN A 205 -2.36 4.13 11.64
C ASN A 205 -3.23 2.91 12.02
N TYR A 206 -2.91 1.73 11.49
CA TYR A 206 -3.60 0.50 11.83
C TYR A 206 -3.42 0.12 13.31
N ILE A 207 -2.18 0.05 13.80
CA ILE A 207 -1.87 -0.32 15.19
C ILE A 207 -2.50 0.69 16.16
N GLU A 208 -2.38 1.99 15.89
CA GLU A 208 -2.98 3.03 16.72
C GLU A 208 -4.50 2.82 16.85
N LYS A 209 -5.17 2.53 15.74
CA LYS A 209 -6.60 2.20 15.72
C LYS A 209 -6.90 0.90 16.48
N ALA A 210 -6.08 -0.14 16.31
CA ALA A 210 -6.25 -1.42 16.99
C ALA A 210 -6.10 -1.27 18.51
N ARG A 211 -5.09 -0.54 18.97
CA ARG A 211 -4.90 -0.21 20.39
C ARG A 211 -6.07 0.58 20.96
N HIS A 212 -6.57 1.57 20.22
CA HIS A 212 -7.74 2.35 20.65
C HIS A 212 -8.98 1.47 20.83
N LEU A 213 -9.20 0.50 19.94
CA LEU A 213 -10.31 -0.45 20.04
C LEU A 213 -10.14 -1.43 21.23
N ARG A 214 -8.92 -1.87 21.52
CA ARG A 214 -8.62 -2.76 22.68
C ARG A 214 -8.84 -2.09 24.03
N LEU A 215 -8.63 -0.77 24.12
CA LEU A 215 -8.79 0.01 25.36
C LEU A 215 -10.27 0.32 25.70
N GLY A 216 -11.21 -0.02 24.82
CA GLY A 216 -12.64 0.27 25.00
C GLY A 216 -12.98 1.77 25.01
N ALA A 217 -14.27 2.09 25.07
CA ALA A 217 -14.77 3.47 25.22
C ALA A 217 -14.39 4.15 26.58
N GLY A 218 -13.61 3.46 27.42
CA GLY A 218 -13.13 3.94 28.71
C GLY A 218 -11.89 4.85 28.66
N GLY A 219 -11.23 4.97 27.50
CA GLY A 219 -10.05 5.83 27.34
C GLY A 219 -10.35 7.34 27.51
N ALA A 220 -11.61 7.76 27.38
CA ALA A 220 -12.03 9.14 27.67
C ALA A 220 -12.16 9.42 29.19
N GLY A 221 -12.24 8.37 30.03
CA GLY A 221 -12.30 8.49 31.48
C GLY A 221 -10.93 8.73 32.12
N ALA A 222 -9.86 8.10 31.59
CA ALA A 222 -8.51 8.21 32.15
C ALA A 222 -7.87 9.60 31.98
N LEU A 223 -8.43 10.47 31.12
CA LEU A 223 -8.03 11.87 30.99
C LEU A 223 -8.71 12.79 32.02
N ARG A 224 -9.69 12.29 32.81
CA ARG A 224 -10.31 13.07 33.89
C ARG A 224 -9.54 13.01 35.21
N ASP A 225 -8.69 12.00 35.38
CA ASP A 225 -7.92 11.81 36.62
C ASP A 225 -6.58 12.59 36.65
N TYR A 226 -6.28 13.34 35.58
CA TYR A 226 -5.14 14.26 35.53
C TYR A 226 -5.61 15.65 35.08
N GLY A 227 -6.20 16.42 36.00
CA GLY A 227 -6.58 17.81 35.77
C GLY A 227 -6.89 18.53 37.07
N TRP A 228 -5.85 19.19 37.61
CA TRP A 228 -5.79 20.29 38.60
C TRP A 228 -7.02 20.58 39.48
#